data_AF-A0A2L0CY67-F1
#
_entry.id   AF-A0A2L0CY67-F1
#
_cell.length_a   1.000
_cell.length_b   1.000
_cell.length_c   1.000
_cell.angle_alpha   90.00
_cell.angle_beta   90.00
_cell.angle_gamma   90.00
#
_symmetry.space_group_name_H-M   'P 1'
#
loop_
_entity.id
_entity.type
_entity.pdbx_description
1 polymer ?
#
loop_
_entity_poly.entity_id
_entity_poly.type
_entity_poly.pdbx_seq_one_letter_code
_entity_poly.pdbx_strand_id
1 'polypeptide(L)'
;VTNPPIDPFREKVVMSLQCPIGPEANILQPNPAQVHRLWLKQPVISIADLEVLKNVSHRNWSAHVIDISFPVSEGVAGYLKKLQEICNEAFEASKRNQIIVLSDRKGGVDRVPISSLLSLGAVHHHLIEMRARMKVALVVESAEAREVHHICVLLGYGADAICPYLALELASSLRDQGVLDTSLTDEVIYQNYAQAMQTGINK
;
A
#
# COMPACT_ATOMS: atom_id res chain seq x y z
N VAL A 1 25.68 8.99 -22.30
CA VAL A 1 24.27 8.97 -21.85
C VAL A 1 23.78 7.55 -22.02
N THR A 2 23.36 6.89 -20.94
CA THR A 2 23.12 5.44 -20.90
C THR A 2 21.76 5.02 -21.46
N ASN A 3 20.72 5.86 -21.31
CA ASN A 3 19.35 5.57 -21.74
C ASN A 3 18.53 6.88 -21.81
N PRO A 4 17.68 7.09 -22.84
CA PRO A 4 16.80 8.26 -22.94
C PRO A 4 15.54 8.12 -22.05
N PRO A 5 14.99 9.23 -21.53
CA PRO A 5 13.69 9.22 -20.84
C PRO A 5 12.53 9.05 -21.84
N ILE A 6 11.40 8.53 -21.36
CA ILE A 6 10.14 8.39 -22.10
C ILE A 6 9.26 9.62 -21.87
N ASP A 7 8.51 10.06 -22.88
CA ASP A 7 7.52 11.15 -22.72
C ASP A 7 6.19 10.59 -22.16
N PRO A 8 5.80 10.94 -20.93
CA PRO A 8 4.63 10.34 -20.26
C PRO A 8 3.28 10.76 -20.86
N PHE A 9 3.25 11.80 -21.68
CA PHE A 9 2.03 12.29 -22.33
C PHE A 9 1.93 11.78 -23.76
N ARG A 10 3.02 11.90 -24.54
CA ARG A 10 3.04 11.51 -25.94
C ARG A 10 3.15 9.99 -26.12
N GLU A 11 3.83 9.32 -25.20
CA GLU A 11 4.09 7.87 -25.27
C GLU A 11 3.28 7.11 -24.20
N LYS A 12 2.19 7.68 -23.69
CA LYS A 12 1.35 7.05 -22.65
C LYS A 12 0.88 5.63 -23.02
N VAL A 13 0.70 5.32 -24.31
CA VAL A 13 0.25 4.01 -24.78
C VAL A 13 1.21 2.86 -24.46
N VAL A 14 2.51 3.15 -24.26
CA VAL A 14 3.50 2.14 -23.89
C VAL A 14 3.71 2.02 -22.38
N MET A 15 2.99 2.81 -21.58
CA MET A 15 3.10 2.84 -20.12
C MET A 15 1.88 2.18 -19.47
N SER A 16 2.09 1.52 -18.33
CA SER A 16 1.01 0.91 -17.54
C SER A 16 1.33 0.97 -16.06
N LEU A 17 0.30 1.24 -15.25
CA LEU A 17 0.35 1.16 -13.78
C LEU A 17 -0.47 -0.01 -13.24
N GLN A 18 -0.83 -0.97 -14.10
CA GLN A 18 -1.58 -2.13 -13.66
C GLN A 18 -0.73 -2.98 -12.69
N CYS A 19 -1.29 -3.29 -11.53
CA CYS A 19 -0.62 -4.00 -10.47
C CYS A 19 -1.32 -5.34 -10.22
N PRO A 20 -0.78 -6.47 -10.69
CA PRO A 20 -1.24 -7.77 -10.24
C PRO A 20 -0.74 -8.00 -8.80
N ILE A 21 -1.65 -8.18 -7.84
CA ILE A 21 -1.30 -8.36 -6.43
C ILE A 21 -1.67 -9.76 -5.93
N GLY A 22 -0.93 -10.25 -4.95
CA GLY A 22 -1.12 -11.56 -4.33
C GLY A 22 -0.02 -12.58 -4.67
N PRO A 23 -0.18 -13.83 -4.23
CA PRO A 23 0.84 -14.87 -4.34
C PRO A 23 1.22 -15.18 -5.79
N GLU A 24 2.53 -15.35 -5.99
CA GLU A 24 3.11 -15.74 -7.27
C GLU A 24 3.39 -17.24 -7.29
N ALA A 25 2.87 -17.91 -8.31
CA ALA A 25 3.15 -19.33 -8.55
C ALA A 25 4.49 -19.52 -9.29
N ASN A 26 4.98 -20.76 -9.33
CA ASN A 26 6.22 -21.09 -10.01
C ASN A 26 6.19 -20.67 -11.49
N ILE A 27 7.11 -19.80 -11.89
CA ILE A 27 7.21 -19.29 -13.27
C ILE A 27 7.68 -20.35 -14.28
N LEU A 28 8.38 -21.40 -13.82
CA LEU A 28 8.92 -22.45 -14.68
C LEU A 28 7.89 -23.49 -15.10
N GLN A 29 6.72 -23.50 -14.45
CA GLN A 29 5.65 -24.46 -14.69
C GLN A 29 4.35 -23.72 -15.05
N PRO A 30 3.91 -23.75 -16.32
CA PRO A 30 2.64 -23.18 -16.71
C PRO A 30 1.48 -23.80 -15.92
N ASN A 31 0.73 -22.97 -15.19
CA ASN A 31 -0.36 -23.43 -14.31
C ASN A 31 -1.44 -22.33 -14.20
N PRO A 32 -2.74 -22.66 -14.24
CA PRO A 32 -3.83 -21.73 -13.91
C PRO A 32 -3.64 -20.93 -12.61
N ALA A 33 -2.92 -21.46 -11.63
CA ALA A 33 -2.59 -20.74 -10.40
C ALA A 33 -1.80 -19.43 -10.65
N GLN A 34 -1.07 -19.31 -11.77
CA GLN A 34 -0.33 -18.09 -12.13
C GLN A 34 -1.23 -16.88 -12.40
N VAL A 35 -2.49 -17.10 -12.82
CA VAL A 35 -3.48 -16.04 -13.04
C VAL A 35 -4.39 -15.81 -11.84
N HIS A 36 -4.13 -16.49 -10.71
CA HIS A 36 -4.88 -16.28 -9.48
C HIS A 36 -4.39 -15.05 -8.72
N ARG A 37 -4.34 -13.88 -9.38
CA ARG A 37 -3.94 -12.59 -8.77
C ARG A 37 -5.11 -11.62 -8.81
N LEU A 38 -5.17 -10.68 -7.86
CA LEU A 38 -6.09 -9.56 -7.94
C LEU A 38 -5.48 -8.50 -8.86
N TRP A 39 -6.24 -8.03 -9.84
CA TRP A 39 -5.73 -7.11 -10.85
C TRP A 39 -6.17 -5.68 -10.53
N LEU A 40 -5.26 -4.89 -9.97
CA LEU A 40 -5.52 -3.47 -9.74
C LEU A 40 -5.18 -2.67 -11.00
N LYS A 41 -6.04 -1.70 -11.34
CA LYS A 41 -5.80 -0.80 -12.48
C LYS A 41 -4.66 0.19 -12.22
N GLN A 42 -4.43 0.50 -10.95
CA GLN A 42 -3.42 1.42 -10.46
C GLN A 42 -3.07 1.04 -9.01
N PRO A 43 -1.92 1.49 -8.49
CA PRO A 43 -1.49 1.14 -7.13
C PRO A 43 -2.22 1.88 -6.01
N VAL A 44 -2.80 3.06 -6.30
CA VAL A 44 -3.55 3.84 -5.31
C VAL A 44 -4.97 3.31 -5.21
N ILE A 45 -5.41 2.94 -4.01
CA ILE A 45 -6.73 2.36 -3.75
C ILE A 45 -7.54 3.24 -2.81
N SER A 46 -8.87 3.17 -2.92
CA SER A 46 -9.78 3.90 -2.03
C SER A 46 -9.85 3.26 -0.63
N ILE A 47 -10.45 3.98 0.32
CA ILE A 47 -10.71 3.44 1.67
C ILE A 47 -11.69 2.25 1.57
N ALA A 48 -12.69 2.34 0.69
CA ALA A 48 -13.64 1.25 0.46
C ALA A 48 -12.95 0.01 -0.12
N ASP A 49 -12.08 0.19 -1.11
CA ASP A 49 -11.29 -0.91 -1.69
C ASP A 49 -10.40 -1.58 -0.63
N LEU A 50 -9.78 -0.80 0.26
CA LEU A 50 -8.98 -1.33 1.35
C LEU A 50 -9.80 -2.20 2.31
N GLU A 51 -11.01 -1.77 2.67
CA GLU A 51 -11.89 -2.57 3.53
C GLU A 51 -12.35 -3.87 2.84
N VAL A 52 -12.54 -3.84 1.52
CA VAL A 52 -12.77 -5.08 0.74
C VAL A 52 -11.56 -5.99 0.79
N LEU A 53 -10.33 -5.47 0.70
CA LEU A 53 -9.11 -6.28 0.80
C LEU A 53 -8.92 -6.85 2.21
N LYS A 54 -9.20 -6.08 3.26
CA LYS A 54 -9.13 -6.53 4.67
C LYS A 54 -10.10 -7.69 4.94
N ASN A 55 -11.27 -7.67 4.30
CA ASN A 55 -12.31 -8.69 4.46
C ASN A 55 -12.36 -9.70 3.30
N VAL A 56 -11.26 -9.84 2.55
CA VAL A 56 -11.21 -10.75 1.40
C VAL A 56 -11.50 -12.19 1.84
N SER A 57 -12.37 -12.87 1.11
CA SER A 57 -12.67 -14.30 1.27
C SER A 57 -12.60 -15.07 -0.06
N HIS A 58 -12.21 -14.38 -1.13
CA HIS A 58 -12.10 -14.97 -2.45
C HIS A 58 -10.94 -15.99 -2.49
N ARG A 59 -11.21 -17.22 -2.96
CA ARG A 59 -10.20 -18.30 -3.10
C ARG A 59 -9.47 -18.65 -1.80
N ASN A 60 -10.16 -18.57 -0.66
CA ASN A 60 -9.58 -18.77 0.68
C ASN A 60 -8.45 -17.79 1.01
N TRP A 61 -8.43 -16.64 0.36
CA TRP A 61 -7.50 -15.59 0.74
C TRP A 61 -7.93 -15.00 2.07
N SER A 62 -6.94 -14.63 2.86
CA SER A 62 -7.14 -13.82 4.06
C SER A 62 -6.14 -12.69 4.11
N ALA A 63 -6.54 -11.61 4.76
CA ALA A 63 -5.70 -10.48 5.05
C ALA A 63 -5.33 -10.43 6.54
N HIS A 64 -4.11 -9.99 6.84
CA HIS A 64 -3.68 -9.70 8.21
C HIS A 64 -3.26 -8.25 8.31
N VAL A 65 -3.83 -7.52 9.26
CA VAL A 65 -3.52 -6.11 9.49
C VAL A 65 -2.49 -6.00 10.61
N ILE A 66 -1.32 -5.46 10.28
CA ILE A 66 -0.23 -5.19 11.21
C ILE A 66 -0.25 -3.72 11.57
N ASP A 67 -0.37 -3.47 12.86
CA ASP A 67 -0.24 -2.12 13.41
C ASP A 67 1.23 -1.70 13.42
N ILE A 68 1.55 -0.63 12.69
CA ILE A 68 2.89 -0.05 12.62
C ILE A 68 3.11 1.12 13.61
N SER A 69 2.29 1.21 14.65
CA SER A 69 2.48 2.16 15.76
C SER A 69 3.00 1.49 17.04
N PHE A 70 3.70 2.25 17.90
CA PHE A 70 4.18 1.81 19.21
C PHE A 70 3.75 2.77 20.34
N PRO A 71 3.66 2.31 21.60
CA PRO A 71 3.28 3.17 22.72
C PRO A 71 4.30 4.28 22.99
N VAL A 72 3.81 5.50 23.24
CA VAL A 72 4.66 6.67 23.59
C VAL A 72 5.52 6.38 24.83
N SER A 73 4.99 5.61 25.78
CA SER A 73 5.67 5.24 27.03
C SER A 73 6.97 4.45 26.83
N GLU A 74 7.16 3.79 25.68
CA GLU A 74 8.39 3.04 25.37
C GLU A 74 9.54 3.92 24.85
N GLY A 75 9.24 5.18 24.50
CA GLY A 75 10.21 6.13 23.98
C GLY A 75 10.97 5.60 22.75
N VAL A 76 12.21 6.08 22.57
CA VAL A 76 13.03 5.72 21.40
C VAL A 76 13.38 4.23 21.36
N ALA A 77 13.50 3.57 22.51
CA ALA A 77 13.79 2.14 22.57
C ALA A 77 12.66 1.28 21.98
N GLY A 78 11.40 1.73 22.14
CA GLY A 78 10.24 1.08 21.54
C GLY A 78 10.25 1.07 20.00
N TYR A 79 10.91 2.04 19.37
CA TYR A 79 10.95 2.17 17.91
C TYR A 79 11.61 0.97 17.22
N LEU A 80 12.86 0.66 17.61
CA LEU A 80 13.62 -0.45 17.02
C LEU A 80 13.00 -1.79 17.35
N LYS A 81 12.51 -1.94 18.59
CA LYS A 81 11.83 -3.15 19.05
C LYS A 81 10.56 -3.40 18.22
N LYS A 82 9.71 -2.38 18.08
CA LYS A 82 8.47 -2.51 17.29
C LYS A 82 8.76 -2.79 15.82
N LEU A 83 9.80 -2.20 15.23
CA LEU A 83 10.18 -2.51 13.85
C LEU A 83 10.54 -3.99 13.67
N GLN A 84 11.30 -4.57 14.61
CA GLN A 84 11.60 -6.01 14.60
C GLN A 84 10.35 -6.87 14.82
N GLU A 85 9.45 -6.46 15.71
CA GLU A 85 8.17 -7.12 15.94
C GLU A 85 7.32 -7.13 14.66
N ILE A 86 7.22 -6.00 13.95
CA ILE A 86 6.50 -5.89 12.68
C ILE A 86 7.07 -6.86 11.64
N CYS A 87 8.39 -6.95 11.49
CA CYS A 87 9.03 -7.89 10.58
C CYS A 87 8.71 -9.35 10.92
N ASN A 88 8.84 -9.72 12.20
CA ASN A 88 8.55 -11.08 12.67
C ASN A 88 7.05 -11.42 12.51
N GLU A 89 6.17 -10.48 12.86
CA GLU A 89 4.72 -10.63 12.70
C GLU A 89 4.35 -10.80 11.22
N ALA A 90 4.94 -10.00 10.33
CA ALA A 90 4.73 -10.13 8.89
C ALA A 90 5.19 -11.49 8.36
N PHE A 91 6.33 -12.00 8.83
CA PHE A 91 6.80 -13.33 8.45
C PHE A 91 5.84 -14.43 8.92
N GLU A 92 5.38 -14.40 10.17
CA GLU A 92 4.42 -15.39 10.66
C GLU A 92 3.06 -15.28 9.95
N ALA A 93 2.57 -14.05 9.72
CA ALA A 93 1.35 -13.79 8.98
C ALA A 93 1.42 -14.31 7.54
N SER A 94 2.59 -14.23 6.90
CA SER A 94 2.81 -14.68 5.52
C SER A 94 2.63 -16.18 5.31
N LYS A 95 2.64 -16.98 6.38
CA LYS A 95 2.44 -18.42 6.30
C LYS A 95 0.99 -18.81 6.09
N ARG A 96 0.04 -17.92 6.45
CA ARG A 96 -1.40 -18.20 6.44
C ARG A 96 -2.18 -17.23 5.56
N ASN A 97 -1.73 -15.99 5.49
CA ASN A 97 -2.43 -14.90 4.80
C ASN A 97 -1.75 -14.58 3.47
N GLN A 98 -2.54 -14.15 2.49
CA GLN A 98 -2.08 -13.76 1.15
C GLN A 98 -1.97 -12.25 1.00
N ILE A 99 -2.57 -11.50 1.93
CA ILE A 99 -2.49 -10.05 1.99
C ILE A 99 -2.01 -9.66 3.38
N ILE A 100 -1.01 -8.79 3.45
CA ILE A 100 -0.55 -8.15 4.69
C ILE A 100 -0.78 -6.66 4.52
N VAL A 101 -1.53 -6.08 5.44
CA VAL A 101 -1.80 -4.64 5.47
C VAL A 101 -0.96 -4.01 6.57
N LEU A 102 -0.04 -3.13 6.22
CA LEU A 102 0.69 -2.31 7.19
C LEU A 102 -0.13 -1.04 7.44
N SER A 103 -0.56 -0.81 8.68
CA SER A 103 -1.50 0.27 9.03
C SER A 103 -1.00 1.13 10.17
N ASP A 104 -0.91 2.44 9.95
CA ASP A 104 -0.63 3.45 10.98
C ASP A 104 -1.90 4.07 11.58
N ARG A 105 -3.09 3.53 11.26
CA ARG A 105 -4.40 4.07 11.68
C ARG A 105 -4.59 4.16 13.21
N LYS A 106 -3.82 3.41 14.00
CA LYS A 106 -3.83 3.47 15.48
C LYS A 106 -2.96 4.59 16.06
N GLY A 107 -2.30 5.40 15.22
CA GLY A 107 -1.57 6.58 15.66
C GLY A 107 -2.46 7.56 16.41
N GLY A 108 -1.95 8.12 17.51
CA GLY A 108 -2.71 9.03 18.38
C GLY A 108 -1.89 9.54 19.55
N VAL A 109 -2.57 10.11 20.56
CA VAL A 109 -1.90 10.73 21.72
C VAL A 109 -0.98 9.76 22.47
N ASP A 110 -1.37 8.49 22.56
CA ASP A 110 -0.63 7.45 23.30
C ASP A 110 0.19 6.52 22.40
N ARG A 111 0.10 6.66 21.07
CA ARG A 111 0.74 5.77 20.09
C ARG A 111 1.42 6.55 18.98
N VAL A 112 2.71 6.34 18.82
CA VAL A 112 3.51 6.97 17.76
C VAL A 112 3.52 6.03 16.54
N PRO A 113 3.04 6.48 15.36
CA PRO A 113 3.21 5.73 14.14
C PRO A 113 4.69 5.69 13.72
N ILE A 114 5.19 4.52 13.33
CA ILE A 114 6.47 4.40 12.63
C ILE A 114 6.22 4.81 11.19
N SER A 115 7.21 5.45 10.55
CA SER A 115 7.10 5.82 9.15
C SER A 115 6.69 4.62 8.30
N SER A 116 5.66 4.82 7.47
CA SER A 116 5.09 3.73 6.67
C SER A 116 6.13 3.20 5.68
N LEU A 117 6.99 4.08 5.16
CA LEU A 117 8.08 3.70 4.27
C LEU A 117 9.11 2.80 4.95
N LEU A 118 9.55 3.17 6.17
CA LEU A 118 10.55 2.38 6.89
C LEU A 118 9.99 1.00 7.26
N SER A 119 8.75 0.97 7.76
CA SER A 119 8.06 -0.26 8.12
C SER A 119 7.90 -1.18 6.90
N LEU A 120 7.47 -0.61 5.77
CA LEU A 120 7.36 -1.35 4.51
C LEU A 120 8.71 -1.88 4.04
N GLY A 121 9.74 -1.04 3.96
CA GLY A 121 11.06 -1.45 3.48
C GLY A 121 11.66 -2.55 4.34
N ALA A 122 11.55 -2.43 5.66
CA ALA A 122 12.02 -3.46 6.60
C ALA A 122 11.28 -4.79 6.38
N VAL A 123 9.95 -4.77 6.31
CA VAL A 123 9.13 -5.97 6.05
C VAL A 123 9.44 -6.56 4.68
N HIS A 124 9.54 -5.74 3.64
CA HIS A 124 9.82 -6.17 2.29
C HIS A 124 11.13 -6.94 2.19
N HIS A 125 12.22 -6.34 2.69
CA HIS A 125 13.55 -6.98 2.67
C HIS A 125 13.60 -8.22 3.58
N HIS A 126 13.00 -8.16 4.77
CA HIS A 126 12.94 -9.31 5.67
C HIS A 126 12.18 -10.50 5.05
N LEU A 127 11.05 -10.25 4.39
CA LEU A 127 10.30 -11.30 3.69
C LEU A 127 11.07 -11.86 2.48
N ILE A 128 11.93 -11.07 1.83
CA ILE A 128 12.83 -11.57 0.77
C ILE A 128 13.86 -12.53 1.36
N GLU A 129 14.54 -12.13 2.43
CA GLU A 129 15.54 -12.96 3.13
C GLU A 129 14.92 -14.29 3.58
N MET A 130 13.68 -14.24 4.05
CA MET A 130 12.92 -15.41 4.50
C MET A 130 12.20 -16.17 3.37
N ARG A 131 12.39 -15.78 2.10
CA ARG A 131 11.76 -16.39 0.90
C ARG A 131 10.23 -16.46 0.97
N ALA A 132 9.62 -15.47 1.62
CA ALA A 132 8.18 -15.37 1.85
C ALA A 132 7.52 -14.24 1.02
N ARG A 133 8.29 -13.28 0.49
CA ARG A 133 7.75 -12.10 -0.22
C ARG A 133 6.84 -12.45 -1.40
N MET A 134 7.16 -13.49 -2.17
CA MET A 134 6.35 -13.95 -3.31
C MET A 134 5.00 -14.55 -2.90
N LYS A 135 4.77 -14.87 -1.62
CA LYS A 135 3.54 -15.52 -1.13
C LYS A 135 2.47 -14.52 -0.71
N VAL A 136 2.82 -13.25 -0.59
CA VAL A 136 1.94 -12.22 0.00
C VAL A 136 1.95 -10.94 -0.82
N ALA A 137 0.79 -10.27 -0.84
CA ALA A 137 0.69 -8.87 -1.20
C ALA A 137 0.98 -7.99 0.01
N LEU A 138 1.76 -6.93 -0.17
CA LEU A 138 1.97 -5.88 0.82
C LEU A 138 1.12 -4.65 0.48
N VAL A 139 0.15 -4.36 1.32
CA VAL A 139 -0.73 -3.19 1.20
C VAL A 139 -0.38 -2.21 2.30
N VAL A 140 -0.27 -0.92 1.96
CA VAL A 140 0.05 0.13 2.93
C VAL A 140 -1.18 1.00 3.15
N GLU A 141 -1.68 1.03 4.38
CA GLU A 141 -2.64 2.03 4.87
C GLU A 141 -1.84 3.09 5.64
N SER A 142 -1.74 4.29 5.07
CA SER A 142 -0.85 5.33 5.58
C SER A 142 -1.51 6.70 5.68
N ALA A 143 -1.23 7.39 6.78
CA ALA A 143 -1.55 8.80 6.99
C ALA A 143 -0.49 9.75 6.39
N GLU A 144 0.74 9.27 6.19
CA GLU A 144 1.88 10.06 5.68
C GLU A 144 1.86 10.23 4.15
N ALA A 145 1.27 9.26 3.44
CA ALA A 145 1.22 9.24 1.99
C ALA A 145 0.24 10.30 1.44
N ARG A 146 0.77 11.29 0.71
CA ARG A 146 -0.03 12.40 0.14
C ARG A 146 0.50 12.97 -1.17
N GLU A 147 1.81 12.86 -1.38
CA GLU A 147 2.50 13.39 -2.56
C GLU A 147 2.89 12.25 -3.50
N VAL A 148 3.00 12.57 -4.79
CA VAL A 148 3.42 11.62 -5.84
C VAL A 148 4.71 10.91 -5.44
N HIS A 149 5.68 11.65 -4.90
CA HIS A 149 6.96 11.08 -4.46
C HIS A 149 6.78 10.02 -3.37
N HIS A 150 5.90 10.24 -2.38
CA HIS A 150 5.64 9.25 -1.34
C HIS A 150 5.11 7.95 -1.94
N ILE A 151 4.20 8.03 -2.90
CA ILE A 151 3.67 6.86 -3.60
C ILE A 151 4.77 6.14 -4.39
N CYS A 152 5.57 6.88 -5.17
CA CYS A 152 6.67 6.29 -5.95
C CYS A 152 7.70 5.59 -5.05
N VAL A 153 8.05 6.17 -3.90
CA VAL A 153 9.02 5.56 -2.98
C VAL A 153 8.42 4.33 -2.30
N LEU A 154 7.16 4.36 -1.86
CA LEU A 154 6.48 3.17 -1.32
C LEU A 154 6.43 2.03 -2.35
N LEU A 155 6.10 2.34 -3.60
CA LEU A 155 6.13 1.34 -4.69
C LEU A 155 7.54 0.80 -4.94
N GLY A 156 8.54 1.67 -4.98
CA GLY A 156 9.93 1.27 -5.18
C GLY A 156 10.48 0.39 -4.05
N TYR A 157 9.98 0.55 -2.83
CA TYR A 157 10.33 -0.28 -1.67
C TYR A 157 9.37 -1.46 -1.45
N GLY A 158 8.51 -1.75 -2.43
CA GLY A 158 7.82 -3.03 -2.54
C GLY A 158 6.39 -3.07 -2.04
N ALA A 159 5.69 -1.94 -1.95
CA ALA A 159 4.23 -1.92 -1.80
C ALA A 159 3.57 -2.41 -3.08
N ASP A 160 2.55 -3.26 -2.94
CA ASP A 160 1.72 -3.73 -4.04
C ASP A 160 0.46 -2.85 -4.23
N ALA A 161 -0.04 -2.25 -3.13
CA ALA A 161 -1.13 -1.26 -3.15
C ALA A 161 -0.99 -0.28 -1.99
N ILE A 162 -1.47 0.95 -2.17
CA ILE A 162 -1.32 2.05 -1.21
C ILE A 162 -2.67 2.74 -1.03
N CYS A 163 -3.14 2.81 0.21
CA CYS A 163 -4.31 3.56 0.63
C CYS A 163 -3.88 4.79 1.46
N PRO A 164 -3.82 5.99 0.84
CA PRO A 164 -3.52 7.24 1.54
C PRO A 164 -4.79 7.74 2.26
N TYR A 165 -5.21 7.03 3.31
CA TYR A 165 -6.53 7.24 3.90
C TYR A 165 -6.70 8.65 4.46
N LEU A 166 -5.67 9.22 5.12
CA LEU A 166 -5.79 10.55 5.73
C LEU A 166 -5.93 11.65 4.67
N ALA A 167 -5.27 11.51 3.53
CA ALA A 167 -5.42 12.45 2.42
C ALA A 167 -6.86 12.44 1.87
N LEU A 168 -7.46 11.26 1.76
CA LEU A 168 -8.84 11.08 1.31
C LEU A 168 -9.85 11.58 2.36
N GLU A 169 -9.69 11.21 3.62
CA GLU A 169 -10.54 11.66 4.73
C GLU A 169 -10.47 13.20 4.90
N LEU A 170 -9.29 13.80 4.73
CA LEU A 170 -9.11 15.25 4.77
C LEU A 170 -9.84 15.93 3.61
N ALA A 171 -9.80 15.37 2.40
CA ALA A 171 -10.55 15.90 1.27
C ALA A 171 -12.07 15.83 1.50
N SER A 172 -12.58 14.71 2.04
CA SER A 172 -13.99 14.60 2.44
C SER A 172 -14.34 15.61 3.53
N SER A 173 -13.47 15.82 4.53
CA SER A 173 -13.70 16.83 5.57
C SER A 173 -13.73 18.27 5.03
N LEU A 174 -12.85 18.61 4.09
CA LEU A 174 -12.84 19.93 3.44
C LEU A 174 -14.10 20.18 2.61
N ARG A 175 -14.65 19.14 1.98
CA ARG A 175 -15.97 19.21 1.33
C ARG A 175 -17.06 19.49 2.35
N ASP A 176 -17.08 18.77 3.46
CA ASP A 176 -18.13 18.91 4.48
C ASP A 176 -18.07 20.29 5.17
N GLN A 177 -16.89 20.93 5.20
CA GLN A 177 -16.67 22.31 5.64
C GLN A 177 -17.03 23.36 4.57
N GLY A 178 -17.39 22.95 3.35
CA GLY A 178 -17.74 23.85 2.24
C GLY A 178 -16.55 24.52 1.55
N VAL A 179 -15.32 24.06 1.81
CA VAL A 179 -14.11 24.56 1.13
C VAL A 179 -13.99 23.97 -0.28
N LEU A 180 -14.36 22.70 -0.43
CA LEU A 180 -14.53 22.05 -1.73
C LEU A 180 -16.00 22.06 -2.14
N ASP A 181 -16.27 21.87 -3.43
CA ASP A 181 -17.63 21.74 -3.93
C ASP A 181 -18.35 20.56 -3.25
N THR A 182 -19.44 20.87 -2.55
CA THR A 182 -20.27 19.91 -1.82
C THR A 182 -20.94 18.88 -2.72
N SER A 183 -20.96 19.11 -4.04
CA SER A 183 -21.46 18.15 -5.03
C SER A 183 -20.54 16.94 -5.23
N LEU A 184 -19.27 17.03 -4.80
CA LEU A 184 -18.27 15.97 -4.99
C LEU A 184 -18.53 14.79 -4.06
N THR A 185 -18.82 13.62 -4.61
CA THR A 185 -18.91 12.38 -3.83
C THR A 185 -17.52 11.87 -3.44
N ASP A 186 -17.44 11.01 -2.41
CA ASP A 186 -16.16 10.40 -1.99
C ASP A 186 -15.51 9.60 -3.13
N GLU A 187 -16.34 8.98 -3.99
CA GLU A 187 -15.87 8.30 -5.20
C GLU A 187 -15.21 9.28 -6.18
N VAL A 188 -15.83 10.44 -6.44
CA VAL A 188 -15.25 11.46 -7.34
C VAL A 188 -13.95 12.02 -6.76
N ILE A 189 -13.90 12.26 -5.44
CA ILE A 189 -12.69 12.71 -4.75
C ILE A 189 -11.56 11.68 -4.95
N TYR A 190 -11.85 10.40 -4.71
CA TYR A 190 -10.88 9.32 -4.92
C TYR A 190 -10.43 9.24 -6.38
N GLN A 191 -11.35 9.24 -7.35
CA GLN A 191 -11.01 9.13 -8.77
C GLN A 191 -10.11 10.29 -9.21
N ASN A 192 -10.43 11.52 -8.81
CA ASN A 192 -9.61 12.69 -9.12
C ASN A 192 -8.22 12.61 -8.47
N TYR A 193 -8.15 12.23 -7.20
CA TYR A 193 -6.88 12.07 -6.48
C TYR A 193 -6.02 10.99 -7.14
N ALA A 194 -6.61 9.84 -7.44
CA ALA A 194 -5.89 8.71 -8.00
C ALA A 194 -5.45 8.98 -9.45
N GLN A 195 -6.26 9.69 -10.26
CA GLN A 195 -5.85 10.16 -11.59
C GLN A 195 -4.66 11.14 -11.52
N ALA A 196 -4.66 12.04 -10.54
CA ALA A 196 -3.54 12.96 -10.31
C ALA A 196 -2.27 12.20 -9.93
N MET A 197 -2.38 11.22 -9.02
CA MET A 197 -1.26 10.35 -8.65
C MET A 197 -0.76 9.52 -9.83
N GLN A 198 -1.64 8.93 -10.63
CA GLN A 198 -1.29 8.19 -11.84
C GLN A 198 -0.49 9.06 -12.83
N THR A 199 -0.94 10.29 -13.06
CA THR A 199 -0.25 11.21 -13.96
C THR A 199 1.11 11.62 -13.40
N GLY A 200 1.19 11.79 -12.08
CA GLY A 200 2.44 12.03 -11.37
C GLY A 200 3.44 10.87 -11.46
N ILE A 201 2.98 9.63 -11.26
CA ILE A 201 3.85 8.43 -11.29
C ILE A 201 4.40 8.18 -12.69
N ASN A 202 3.62 8.47 -13.73
CA ASN A 202 4.09 8.30 -15.11
C ASN A 202 5.20 9.30 -15.46
N LYS A 203 5.29 10.45 -14.79
CA LYS A 203 6.24 11.52 -15.10
C LYS A 203 7.64 11.22 -14.58
#